data_AF-A0A2X3KKT3-F1
#
_entry.id   AF-A0A2X3KKT3-F1
#
_cell.length_a   1.000
_cell.length_b   1.000
_cell.length_c   1.000
_cell.angle_alpha   90.00
_cell.angle_beta   90.00
_cell.angle_gamma   90.00
#
_symmetry.space_group_name_H-M   'P 1'
#
loop_
_entity.id
_entity.type
_entity.pdbx_description
1 polymer ?
#
loop_
_entity_poly.entity_id
_entity_poly.type
_entity_poly.pdbx_seq_one_letter_code
_entity_poly.pdbx_strand_id
1 'polypeptide(L)' 'MLPGVGAETGQYLTEHPGIAKVSFTGGVASGKKVMANSAASSLKEVTMELGVNHR' A
#
# COMPACT_ATOMS: atom_id res chain seq x y z
N MET A 1 9.37 5.92 11.81
CA MET A 1 10.05 5.19 10.72
C MET A 1 10.11 3.73 11.11
N LEU A 2 9.55 2.83 10.29
CA LEU A 2 9.56 1.38 10.52
C LEU A 2 10.21 0.71 9.31
N PRO A 3 11.53 0.43 9.33
CA PRO A 3 12.17 -0.32 8.25
C PRO A 3 11.74 -1.79 8.31
N GLY A 4 11.56 -2.42 7.15
CA GLY A 4 11.14 -3.81 7.07
C GLY A 4 10.93 -4.29 5.63
N VAL A 5 10.57 -5.57 5.49
CA VAL A 5 10.25 -6.16 4.18
C VAL A 5 8.91 -5.59 3.71
N GLY A 6 8.91 -4.91 2.56
CA GLY A 6 7.72 -4.19 2.07
C GLY A 6 6.47 -5.05 1.90
N ALA A 7 6.62 -6.35 1.59
CA ALA A 7 5.50 -7.28 1.51
C ALA A 7 4.83 -7.52 2.88
N GLU A 8 5.62 -7.64 3.94
CA GLU A 8 5.12 -7.94 5.29
C GLU A 8 4.67 -6.66 6.01
N THR A 9 5.56 -5.67 6.11
CA THR A 9 5.26 -4.39 6.77
C THR A 9 4.15 -3.64 6.04
N GLY A 10 4.16 -3.64 4.70
CA GLY A 10 3.11 -3.01 3.90
C GLY A 10 1.75 -3.69 4.09
N GLN A 11 1.72 -5.02 4.21
CA GLN A 11 0.48 -5.75 4.49
C GLN A 11 -0.11 -5.34 5.84
N TYR A 12 0.67 -5.39 6.91
CA TYR A 12 0.22 -4.97 8.24
C TYR A 12 -0.30 -3.54 8.25
N LEU A 13 0.41 -2.60 7.61
CA LEU A 13 0.00 -1.19 7.56
C LEU A 13 -1.30 -1.00 6.76
N THR A 14 -1.45 -1.69 5.63
CA THR A 14 -2.64 -1.53 4.77
C THR A 14 -3.89 -2.19 5.36
N GLU A 15 -3.72 -3.23 6.16
CA GLU A 15 -4.82 -3.94 6.82
C GLU A 15 -5.19 -3.34 8.19
N HIS A 16 -4.30 -2.57 8.83
CA HIS A 16 -4.51 -2.08 10.18
C HIS A 16 -5.78 -1.21 10.31
N PRO A 17 -6.67 -1.50 11.27
CA PRO A 17 -7.96 -0.79 11.39
C PRO A 17 -7.80 0.67 11.83
N GLY A 18 -6.71 1.00 12.54
CA GLY A 18 -6.42 2.35 13.01
C GLY A 18 -5.80 3.29 11.97
N ILE A 19 -5.51 2.81 10.75
CA ILE A 19 -4.95 3.64 9.67
C ILE A 19 -6.09 4.14 8.78
N ALA A 20 -6.25 5.46 8.69
CA ALA A 20 -7.32 6.06 7.88
C ALA A 20 -6.91 6.29 6.41
N LYS A 21 -5.61 6.51 6.15
CA LYS A 21 -5.08 6.88 4.84
C LYS A 21 -3.75 6.20 4.55
N VAL A 22 -3.56 5.80 3.29
CA VAL A 22 -2.31 5.25 2.75
C VAL A 22 -1.84 6.10 1.57
N SER A 23 -0.63 6.64 1.66
CA SER A 23 0.07 7.24 0.52
C SER A 23 1.18 6.30 0.07
N PHE A 24 1.14 5.85 -1.18
CA PHE A 24 2.06 4.84 -1.70
C PHE A 24 2.81 5.36 -2.93
N THR A 25 4.13 5.14 -2.94
CA THR A 25 4.99 5.36 -4.10
C THR A 25 5.73 4.06 -4.42
N GLY A 26 5.64 3.59 -5.65
CA GLY A 26 6.31 2.35 -6.05
C GLY A 26 5.82 1.77 -7.37
N GLY A 27 6.11 0.50 -7.60
CA GLY A 27 5.72 -0.19 -8.83
C GLY A 27 4.23 -0.58 -8.85
N VAL A 28 3.65 -0.62 -10.05
CA VAL A 28 2.23 -0.99 -10.29
C VAL A 28 1.85 -2.32 -9.63
N ALA A 29 2.72 -3.34 -9.69
CA ALA A 29 2.44 -4.65 -9.11
C ALA A 29 2.21 -4.60 -7.60
N SER A 30 3.03 -3.83 -6.88
CA SER A 30 2.88 -3.62 -5.43
C SER A 30 1.71 -2.68 -5.13
N GLY A 31 1.52 -1.62 -5.94
CA GLY A 31 0.40 -0.69 -5.81
C GLY A 31 -0.96 -1.41 -5.86
N LYS A 32 -1.15 -2.37 -6.76
CA LYS A 32 -2.39 -3.17 -6.82
C LYS A 32 -2.68 -3.90 -5.49
N LYS A 33 -1.66 -4.47 -4.83
CA LYS A 33 -1.82 -5.15 -3.54
C LYS A 33 -2.17 -4.16 -2.43
N VAL A 34 -1.48 -3.01 -2.41
CA VAL A 34 -1.76 -1.93 -1.45
C VAL A 34 -3.20 -1.43 -1.58
N MET A 35 -3.68 -1.20 -2.82
CA MET A 35 -5.07 -0.80 -3.10
C MET A 35 -6.05 -1.85 -2.57
N ALA A 36 -5.83 -3.12 -2.92
CA ALA A 36 -6.73 -4.22 -2.57
C ALA A 36 -6.86 -4.38 -1.05
N ASN A 37 -5.74 -4.41 -0.33
CA ASN A 37 -5.73 -4.56 1.12
C ASN A 37 -6.37 -3.35 1.82
N SER A 38 -6.09 -2.14 1.34
CA SER A 38 -6.65 -0.90 1.91
C SER A 38 -8.17 -0.80 1.71
N ALA A 39 -8.66 -1.26 0.56
CA ALA A 39 -10.09 -1.32 0.26
C ALA A 39 -10.79 -2.41 1.08
N ALA A 40 -10.22 -3.62 1.12
CA ALA A 40 -10.82 -4.77 1.80
C ALA A 40 -10.85 -4.62 3.33
N SER A 41 -9.91 -3.90 3.92
CA SER A 41 -9.80 -3.77 5.38
C SER A 41 -10.79 -2.76 5.96
N SER A 42 -10.74 -1.50 5.52
CA SER A 42 -11.58 -0.45 6.08
C SER A 42 -11.90 0.69 5.10
N LEU A 43 -11.81 0.41 3.79
CA LEU A 43 -12.00 1.41 2.73
C LEU A 43 -11.19 2.70 2.97
N LYS A 44 -9.89 2.54 3.19
CA LYS A 44 -8.98 3.65 3.49
C LYS A 44 -8.88 4.60 2.29
N GLU A 45 -8.63 5.87 2.56
CA GLU A 45 -8.25 6.82 1.50
C GLU A 45 -6.87 6.42 0.96
N VAL A 46 -6.72 6.28 -0.35
CA VAL A 46 -5.45 5.88 -0.97
C VAL A 46 -5.01 6.87 -2.03
N THR A 47 -3.75 7.28 -1.96
CA THR A 47 -3.07 8.05 -3.01
C THR A 47 -1.91 7.23 -3.56
N MET A 48 -1.71 7.23 -4.88
CA MET A 48 -0.70 6.40 -5.53
C MET A 48 0.13 7.16 -6.56
N GLU A 49 1.44 7.09 -6.40
CA GLU A 49 2.43 7.50 -7.39
C GLU A 49 3.10 6.25 -7.95
N LEU A 50 2.64 5.81 -9.13
CA LEU A 50 3.05 4.53 -9.72
C LEU A 50 4.08 4.72 -10.84
N GLY A 51 5.25 4.12 -10.67
CA GLY A 51 6.23 4.00 -11.74
C GLY A 51 5.96 2.78 -12.62
N VAL A 52 6.04 2.97 -13.94
CA VAL A 52 6.13 1.88 -14.91
C VAL A 52 7.60 1.57 -15.20
N ASN A 53 7.99 0.29 -15.13
CA ASN A 53 9.29 -0.14 -15.58
C ASN A 53 9.24 -0.28 -17.11
N HIS A 54 9.84 0.66 -17.84
CA HIS A 54 10.01 0.62 -19.30
C HIS A 54 11.13 -0.34 -19.73
N ARG A 55 11.13 -1.58 -19.24
CA ARG A 55 12.04 -2.61 -19.75
C ARG A 55 11.35 -3.45 -20.80
#